data_AF-A0A9P5V291-F1
#
_entry.id   AF-A0A9P5V291-F1
#
_cell.length_a   1.000
_cell.length_b   1.000
_cell.length_c   1.000
_cell.angle_alpha   90.00
_cell.angle_beta   90.00
_cell.angle_gamma   90.00
#
_symmetry.space_group_name_H-M   'P 1'
#
loop_
_entity.id
_entity.type
_entity.pdbx_description
1 polymer ?
#
loop_
_entity_poly.entity_id
_entity_poly.type
_entity_poly.pdbx_seq_one_letter_code
_entity_poly.pdbx_strand_id
1 'polypeptide(L)'
;MVTEDKPALEEGAIFVKNNVRYLDPSGQLAKRQGLCVIGSAGTDEKVAYLKNTLGFDAAFNYKTQDKREALTAAVGPQGLDVYYDLVFDNTVEVALDLLNTHSRIISVGTLGLHQNQDLAAAKNLIHILMKQIRHERYMSHEYYDHWEAWKDVTLLVKKGKDELDIFPETYELFLQGGY
;
A
#
# COMPACT_ATOMS: atom_id res chain seq x y z
N MET A 1 -15.25 -5.78 -21.38
CA MET A 1 -15.23 -4.39 -20.88
C MET A 1 -13.80 -3.91 -21.06
N VAL A 2 -13.63 -2.74 -21.65
CA VAL A 2 -12.35 -2.24 -22.20
C VAL A 2 -11.24 -2.37 -21.15
N THR A 3 -10.28 -3.26 -21.39
CA THR A 3 -8.98 -3.29 -20.72
C THR A 3 -8.15 -2.16 -21.29
N GLU A 4 -8.46 -0.92 -20.91
CA GLU A 4 -7.50 0.16 -21.11
C GLU A 4 -6.36 -0.10 -20.13
N ASP A 5 -5.16 -0.29 -20.69
CA ASP A 5 -3.93 -0.45 -19.91
C ASP A 5 -3.80 0.71 -18.93
N LYS A 6 -3.53 0.36 -17.67
CA LYS A 6 -3.30 1.35 -16.61
C LYS A 6 -2.09 2.21 -17.01
N PRO A 7 -2.15 3.55 -16.92
CA PRO A 7 -0.97 4.37 -17.14
C PRO A 7 0.10 3.96 -16.14
N ALA A 8 1.33 3.72 -16.59
CA ALA A 8 2.43 3.32 -15.72
C ALA A 8 2.64 4.35 -14.59
N LEU A 9 3.05 3.89 -13.40
CA LEU A 9 3.46 4.80 -12.35
C LEU A 9 4.80 5.44 -12.74
N GLU A 10 4.91 6.75 -12.54
CA GLU A 10 6.15 7.48 -12.80
C GLU A 10 7.15 7.25 -11.65
N GLU A 11 8.44 7.41 -11.95
CA GLU A 11 9.49 7.41 -10.92
C GLU A 11 9.21 8.53 -9.91
N GLY A 12 9.33 8.21 -8.62
CA GLY A 12 9.02 9.14 -7.53
C GLY A 12 7.53 9.20 -7.14
N ALA A 13 6.63 8.51 -7.83
CA ALA A 13 5.23 8.42 -7.41
C ALA A 13 5.12 7.88 -5.97
N ILE A 14 4.16 8.40 -5.22
CA ILE A 14 4.04 8.16 -3.78
C ILE A 14 3.18 6.91 -3.55
N PHE A 15 3.78 5.94 -2.86
CA PHE A 15 3.16 4.70 -2.43
C PHE A 15 3.05 4.69 -0.89
N VAL A 16 1.82 4.74 -0.38
CA VAL A 16 1.54 4.64 1.06
C VAL A 16 1.09 3.23 1.38
N LYS A 17 1.77 2.60 2.34
CA LYS A 17 1.36 1.32 2.90
C LYS A 17 0.86 1.46 4.32
N ASN A 18 -0.42 1.16 4.52
CA ASN A 18 -1.05 1.24 5.83
C ASN A 18 -0.80 -0.03 6.66
N ASN A 19 -0.41 0.15 7.92
CA ASN A 19 -0.23 -0.88 8.94
C ASN A 19 0.74 -2.00 8.55
N VAL A 20 1.99 -1.61 8.31
CA VAL A 20 3.07 -2.50 7.92
C VAL A 20 3.48 -3.43 9.08
N ARG A 21 3.77 -4.69 8.73
CA ARG A 21 4.34 -5.71 9.63
C ARG A 21 5.78 -6.02 9.25
N TYR A 22 6.49 -6.80 10.07
CA TYR A 22 7.94 -7.04 9.92
C TYR A 22 8.39 -7.62 8.57
N LEU A 23 7.51 -8.27 7.81
CA LEU A 23 7.79 -8.68 6.43
C LEU A 23 6.96 -7.80 5.51
N ASP A 24 7.64 -7.03 4.65
CA ASP A 24 6.99 -6.14 3.72
C ASP A 24 7.51 -6.27 2.27
N PRO A 25 7.07 -7.31 1.55
CA PRO A 25 7.42 -7.48 0.15
C PRO A 25 6.91 -6.33 -0.73
N SER A 26 5.67 -5.86 -0.54
CA SER A 26 5.06 -4.86 -1.42
C SER A 26 5.75 -3.49 -1.32
N GLY A 27 6.15 -3.07 -0.12
CA GLY A 27 6.91 -1.84 0.08
C GLY A 27 8.33 -1.93 -0.48
N GLN A 28 9.02 -3.07 -0.32
CA GLN A 28 10.34 -3.26 -0.91
C GLN A 28 10.31 -3.30 -2.44
N LEU A 29 9.26 -3.90 -3.03
CA LEU A 29 9.03 -3.90 -4.46
C LEU A 29 8.75 -2.47 -4.98
N ALA A 30 7.91 -1.70 -4.28
CA ALA A 30 7.69 -0.29 -4.59
C ALA A 30 8.99 0.53 -4.57
N LYS A 31 9.87 0.32 -3.58
CA LYS A 31 11.20 0.97 -3.55
C LYS A 31 12.06 0.64 -4.77
N ARG A 32 12.01 -0.60 -5.28
CA ARG A 32 12.78 -1.01 -6.48
C ARG A 32 12.27 -0.36 -7.76
N GLN A 33 10.99 0.01 -7.82
CA GLN A 33 10.42 0.78 -8.91
C GLN A 33 10.80 2.26 -8.89
N GLY A 34 11.60 2.70 -7.91
CA GLY A 34 11.88 4.12 -7.73
C GLY A 34 10.71 4.90 -7.14
N LEU A 35 9.73 4.22 -6.53
CA LEU A 35 8.64 4.90 -5.84
C LEU A 35 9.13 5.48 -4.51
N CYS A 36 8.48 6.59 -4.12
CA CYS A 36 8.57 7.13 -2.76
C CYS A 36 7.63 6.32 -1.86
N VAL A 37 8.18 5.58 -0.90
CA VAL A 37 7.43 4.64 -0.06
C VAL A 37 7.29 5.18 1.35
N ILE A 38 6.03 5.32 1.77
CA ILE A 38 5.63 5.79 3.09
C ILE A 38 4.91 4.66 3.82
N GLY A 39 5.28 4.37 5.07
CA GLY A 39 4.68 3.29 5.85
C GLY A 39 4.11 3.75 7.19
N SER A 40 2.98 3.17 7.61
CA SER A 40 2.50 3.32 9.00
C SER A 40 2.69 2.03 9.79
N ALA A 41 3.07 2.12 11.06
CA ALA A 41 3.21 0.96 11.93
C ALA A 41 2.72 1.23 13.36
N GLY A 42 2.48 0.18 14.14
CA GLY A 42 1.87 0.30 15.47
C GLY A 42 2.84 0.44 16.64
N THR A 43 4.16 0.53 16.38
CA THR A 43 5.21 0.71 17.39
C THR A 43 6.40 1.48 16.79
N ASP A 44 7.13 2.23 17.62
CA ASP A 44 8.29 3.00 17.16
C ASP A 44 9.44 2.10 16.68
N GLU A 45 9.59 0.91 17.28
CA GLU A 45 10.54 -0.12 16.83
C GLU A 45 10.26 -0.52 15.37
N LYS A 46 8.98 -0.71 15.02
CA LYS A 46 8.60 -1.04 13.64
C LYS A 46 8.82 0.15 12.71
N VAL A 47 8.50 1.36 13.13
CA VAL A 47 8.81 2.58 12.34
C VAL A 47 10.30 2.67 12.04
N ALA A 48 11.16 2.43 13.05
CA ALA A 48 12.61 2.38 12.86
C ALA A 48 13.02 1.27 11.90
N TYR A 49 12.41 0.08 11.99
CA TYR A 49 12.64 -1.00 11.04
C TYR A 49 12.29 -0.62 9.59
N LEU A 50 11.14 0.03 9.36
CA LEU A 50 10.75 0.48 8.01
C LEU A 50 11.78 1.43 7.41
N LYS A 51 12.24 2.41 8.18
CA LYS A 51 13.20 3.42 7.69
C LYS A 51 14.61 2.86 7.55
N ASN A 52 15.12 2.23 8.61
CA ASN A 52 16.53 1.87 8.72
C ASN A 52 16.86 0.54 8.04
N THR A 53 15.91 -0.39 7.99
CA THR A 53 16.13 -1.72 7.43
C THR A 53 15.51 -1.87 6.04
N LEU A 54 14.26 -1.43 5.86
CA LEU A 54 13.57 -1.56 4.56
C LEU A 54 13.82 -0.39 3.60
N GLY A 55 14.35 0.73 4.09
CA GLY A 55 14.67 1.89 3.27
C GLY A 55 13.46 2.70 2.83
N PHE A 56 12.40 2.73 3.64
CA PHE A 56 11.24 3.59 3.40
C PHE A 56 11.64 5.07 3.55
N ASP A 57 11.11 5.92 2.68
CA ASP A 57 11.42 7.34 2.66
C ASP A 57 10.80 8.06 3.86
N ALA A 58 9.62 7.62 4.29
CA ALA A 58 9.00 8.06 5.53
C ALA A 58 8.26 6.93 6.24
N ALA A 59 8.15 7.04 7.56
CA ALA A 59 7.25 6.17 8.32
C ALA A 59 6.80 6.83 9.63
N PHE A 60 5.62 6.46 10.11
CA PHE A 60 5.04 7.01 11.33
C PHE A 60 4.32 5.95 12.19
N ASN A 61 4.24 6.23 13.49
CA ASN A 61 3.56 5.36 14.44
C ASN A 61 2.11 5.83 14.63
N TYR A 62 1.16 5.06 14.09
CA TYR A 62 -0.26 5.44 14.10
C TYR A 62 -0.90 5.37 15.51
N LYS A 63 -0.19 4.86 16.52
CA LYS A 63 -0.67 4.82 17.91
C LYS A 63 -0.23 6.03 18.73
N THR A 64 0.85 6.69 18.33
CA THR A 64 1.43 7.82 19.08
C THR A 64 1.29 9.15 18.34
N GLN A 65 0.81 9.12 17.09
CA GLN A 65 0.62 10.28 16.24
C GLN A 65 -0.81 10.27 15.67
N ASP A 66 -1.36 11.46 15.43
CA ASP A 66 -2.60 11.58 14.67
C ASP A 66 -2.36 11.13 13.22
N LYS A 67 -3.21 10.25 12.71
CA LYS A 67 -3.02 9.64 11.38
C LYS A 67 -3.17 10.65 10.26
N ARG A 68 -4.08 11.63 10.40
CA ARG A 68 -4.31 12.66 9.38
C ARG A 68 -3.11 13.59 9.29
N GLU A 69 -2.64 14.08 10.43
CA GLU A 69 -1.46 14.95 10.48
C GLU A 69 -0.21 14.22 9.97
N ALA A 70 0.06 13.01 10.46
CA ALA A 70 1.25 12.25 10.08
C ALA A 70 1.26 11.88 8.60
N LEU A 71 0.12 11.42 8.05
CA LEU A 71 0.03 11.07 6.64
C LEU A 71 0.13 12.31 5.74
N THR A 72 -0.54 13.40 6.10
CA THR A 72 -0.47 14.65 5.33
C THR A 72 0.95 15.22 5.32
N ALA A 73 1.64 15.19 6.47
CA ALA A 73 3.02 15.65 6.57
C ALA A 73 4.00 14.78 5.78
N ALA A 74 3.81 13.46 5.77
CA ALA A 74 4.66 12.53 5.04
C ALA A 74 4.48 12.62 3.52
N VAL A 75 3.24 12.79 3.06
CA VAL A 75 2.90 12.92 1.63
C VAL A 75 3.23 14.31 1.09
N GLY A 76 3.00 15.34 1.90
CA GLY A 76 3.22 16.73 1.50
C GLY A 76 2.31 17.18 0.36
N PRO A 77 2.68 18.24 -0.38
CA PRO A 77 1.83 18.83 -1.42
C PRO A 77 1.75 18.00 -2.71
N GLN A 78 2.56 16.95 -2.85
CA GLN A 78 2.61 16.12 -4.05
C GLN A 78 1.41 15.15 -4.17
N GLY A 79 0.73 14.88 -3.05
CA GLY A 79 -0.39 13.96 -3.02
C GLY A 79 0.04 12.49 -3.12
N LEU A 80 -0.95 11.60 -3.14
CA LEU A 80 -0.73 10.15 -3.08
C LEU A 80 -1.13 9.48 -4.41
N ASP A 81 -0.30 8.58 -4.92
CA ASP A 81 -0.59 7.86 -6.19
C ASP A 81 -1.09 6.44 -5.94
N VAL A 82 -0.59 5.78 -4.90
CA VAL A 82 -1.02 4.43 -4.52
C VAL A 82 -1.24 4.32 -3.02
N TYR A 83 -2.47 4.03 -2.60
CA TYR A 83 -2.80 3.66 -1.22
C TYR A 83 -3.01 2.16 -1.11
N TYR A 84 -2.06 1.49 -0.44
CA TYR A 84 -2.09 0.06 -0.19
C TYR A 84 -2.62 -0.20 1.22
N ASP A 85 -3.84 -0.73 1.31
CA ASP A 85 -4.57 -0.90 2.56
C ASP A 85 -4.73 -2.37 2.98
N LEU A 86 -4.39 -2.64 4.23
CA LEU A 86 -4.47 -3.95 4.87
C LEU A 86 -5.60 -4.06 5.91
N VAL A 87 -6.22 -2.93 6.29
CA VAL A 87 -7.04 -2.83 7.50
C VAL A 87 -8.43 -2.28 7.21
N PHE A 88 -8.53 -1.26 6.34
CA PHE A 88 -9.76 -0.53 6.06
C PHE A 88 -10.32 0.22 7.28
N ASP A 89 -9.43 0.93 7.99
CA ASP A 89 -9.80 1.82 9.10
C ASP A 89 -10.04 3.26 8.61
N ASN A 90 -10.24 4.19 9.56
CA ASN A 90 -10.47 5.62 9.27
C ASN A 90 -9.35 6.32 8.47
N THR A 91 -8.19 5.67 8.27
CA THR A 91 -7.11 6.20 7.44
C THR A 91 -7.50 6.24 5.96
N VAL A 92 -8.47 5.42 5.52
CA VAL A 92 -9.00 5.45 4.14
C VAL A 92 -9.60 6.82 3.81
N GLU A 93 -10.35 7.43 4.74
CA GLU A 93 -10.92 8.77 4.53
C GLU A 93 -9.81 9.81 4.33
N VAL A 94 -8.75 9.75 5.13
CA VAL A 94 -7.58 10.63 4.97
C VAL A 94 -6.90 10.38 3.62
N ALA A 95 -6.70 9.12 3.23
CA ALA A 95 -6.08 8.79 1.95
C ALA A 95 -6.89 9.32 0.77
N LEU A 96 -8.22 9.19 0.79
CA LEU A 96 -9.12 9.73 -0.24
C LEU A 96 -8.97 11.24 -0.45
N ASP A 97 -8.73 12.01 0.62
CA ASP A 97 -8.46 13.44 0.53
C ASP A 97 -7.12 13.72 -0.19
N LEU A 98 -6.09 12.90 0.09
CA LEU A 98 -4.72 13.09 -0.37
C LEU A 98 -4.41 12.46 -1.74
N LEU A 99 -5.23 11.50 -2.18
CA LEU A 99 -5.06 10.78 -3.44
C LEU A 99 -5.13 11.74 -4.64
N ASN A 100 -4.22 11.55 -5.60
CA ASN A 100 -4.16 12.27 -6.87
C ASN A 100 -5.26 11.80 -7.85
N THR A 101 -5.48 12.55 -8.92
CA THR A 101 -6.33 12.08 -10.03
C THR A 101 -5.70 10.85 -10.69
N HIS A 102 -6.51 9.85 -11.04
CA HIS A 102 -6.07 8.55 -11.59
C HIS A 102 -5.22 7.68 -10.64
N SER A 103 -5.23 7.99 -9.34
CA SER A 103 -4.55 7.20 -8.33
C SER A 103 -5.26 5.87 -8.04
N ARG A 104 -4.62 5.05 -7.21
CA ARG A 104 -5.03 3.66 -6.96
C ARG A 104 -5.21 3.39 -5.48
N ILE A 105 -6.28 2.68 -5.14
CA ILE A 105 -6.46 2.04 -3.85
C ILE A 105 -6.39 0.53 -4.06
N ILE A 106 -5.47 -0.12 -3.37
CA ILE A 106 -5.28 -1.57 -3.40
C ILE A 106 -5.63 -2.11 -2.01
N SER A 107 -6.76 -2.79 -1.88
CA SER A 107 -7.23 -3.36 -0.61
C SER A 107 -6.92 -4.85 -0.55
N VAL A 108 -5.99 -5.25 0.31
CA VAL A 108 -5.49 -6.65 0.38
C VAL A 108 -5.96 -7.40 1.63
N GLY A 109 -6.79 -6.76 2.46
CA GLY A 109 -7.34 -7.40 3.64
C GLY A 109 -8.44 -6.62 4.33
N THR A 110 -9.09 -7.29 5.27
CA THR A 110 -10.19 -6.78 6.10
C THR A 110 -9.85 -6.94 7.59
N LEU A 111 -8.56 -6.91 7.96
CA LEU A 111 -8.10 -7.18 9.33
C LEU A 111 -8.74 -6.24 10.37
N GLY A 112 -9.21 -5.05 9.97
CA GLY A 112 -9.94 -4.11 10.82
C GLY A 112 -11.44 -4.40 10.96
N LEU A 113 -12.07 -5.11 10.01
CA LEU A 113 -13.53 -5.35 10.01
C LEU A 113 -14.00 -6.22 11.18
N HIS A 114 -13.10 -7.02 11.78
CA HIS A 114 -13.42 -7.89 12.91
C HIS A 114 -13.41 -7.19 14.27
N GLN A 115 -13.00 -5.92 14.36
CA GLN A 115 -12.78 -5.25 15.65
C GLN A 115 -13.99 -4.46 16.21
N ASN A 116 -15.24 -4.71 15.77
CA ASN A 116 -16.42 -3.93 16.20
C ASN A 116 -16.19 -2.41 16.09
N GLN A 117 -15.41 -1.98 15.10
CA GLN A 117 -15.31 -0.57 14.80
C GLN A 117 -16.55 -0.21 14.01
N ASP A 118 -17.20 0.87 14.45
CA ASP A 118 -18.16 1.60 13.63
C ASP A 118 -17.39 1.93 12.34
N LEU A 119 -17.59 1.12 11.30
CA LEU A 119 -17.06 1.36 9.97
C LEU A 119 -17.86 2.53 9.43
N ALA A 120 -17.58 3.71 10.00
CA ALA A 120 -18.05 4.96 9.47
C ALA A 120 -17.53 4.96 8.04
N ALA A 121 -18.45 4.72 7.10
CA ALA A 121 -18.14 4.81 5.69
C ALA A 121 -17.40 6.12 5.48
N ALA A 122 -16.26 6.07 4.80
CA ALA A 122 -15.49 7.27 4.49
C ALA A 122 -16.47 8.31 3.92
N LYS A 123 -16.57 9.48 4.55
CA LYS A 123 -17.61 10.46 4.19
C LYS A 123 -17.35 11.11 2.84
N ASN A 124 -16.16 10.90 2.30
CA ASN A 124 -15.61 11.53 1.11
C ASN A 124 -15.43 10.54 -0.06
N LEU A 125 -16.21 9.45 -0.12
CA LEU A 125 -16.22 8.51 -1.26
C LEU A 125 -16.45 9.20 -2.62
N ILE A 126 -17.05 10.40 -2.64
CA ILE A 126 -17.20 11.21 -3.85
C ILE A 126 -15.86 11.48 -4.54
N HIS A 127 -14.73 11.48 -3.82
CA HIS A 127 -13.40 11.60 -4.42
C HIS A 127 -13.07 10.46 -5.38
N ILE A 128 -13.60 9.25 -5.17
CA ILE A 128 -13.40 8.14 -6.11
C ILE A 128 -13.90 8.52 -7.49
N LEU A 129 -15.10 9.10 -7.56
CA LEU A 129 -15.68 9.57 -8.82
C LEU A 129 -14.92 10.80 -9.36
N MET A 130 -14.73 11.82 -8.52
CA MET A 130 -14.20 13.12 -8.96
C MET A 130 -12.74 13.07 -9.39
N LYS A 131 -11.94 12.20 -8.76
CA LYS A 131 -10.52 12.02 -9.05
C LYS A 131 -10.25 10.77 -9.89
N GLN A 132 -11.30 10.06 -10.34
CA GLN A 132 -11.17 8.83 -11.13
C GLN A 132 -10.24 7.81 -10.47
N ILE A 133 -10.40 7.65 -9.15
CA ILE A 133 -9.59 6.72 -8.35
C ILE A 133 -10.01 5.31 -8.70
N ARG A 134 -9.03 4.46 -9.01
CA ARG A 134 -9.27 3.04 -9.21
C ARG A 134 -9.14 2.31 -7.87
N HIS A 135 -10.23 1.72 -7.40
CA HIS A 135 -10.24 0.92 -6.16
C HIS A 135 -10.42 -0.55 -6.49
N GLU A 136 -9.49 -1.38 -6.05
CA GLU A 136 -9.54 -2.82 -6.26
C GLU A 136 -9.21 -3.60 -4.99
N ARG A 137 -9.80 -4.79 -4.91
CA ARG A 137 -9.64 -5.71 -3.78
C ARG A 137 -8.92 -6.97 -4.22
N TYR A 138 -7.95 -7.42 -3.42
CA TYR A 138 -7.28 -8.72 -3.56
C TYR A 138 -7.39 -9.50 -2.27
N MET A 139 -7.86 -10.75 -2.30
CA MET A 139 -7.84 -11.59 -1.11
C MET A 139 -6.94 -12.79 -1.33
N SER A 140 -6.06 -13.06 -0.38
CA SER A 140 -5.05 -14.13 -0.51
C SER A 140 -5.64 -15.50 -0.83
N HIS A 141 -6.87 -15.78 -0.39
CA HIS A 141 -7.52 -17.07 -0.63
C HIS A 141 -7.97 -17.29 -2.08
N GLU A 142 -8.17 -16.22 -2.85
CA GLU A 142 -8.50 -16.29 -4.28
C GLU A 142 -7.26 -16.69 -5.11
N TYR A 143 -6.08 -16.69 -4.48
CA TYR A 143 -4.78 -16.91 -5.12
C TYR A 143 -3.99 -18.07 -4.51
N TYR A 144 -4.67 -18.97 -3.78
CA TYR A 144 -4.01 -20.15 -3.18
C TYR A 144 -3.33 -21.06 -4.21
N ASP A 145 -3.87 -21.14 -5.43
CA ASP A 145 -3.26 -21.94 -6.51
C ASP A 145 -1.90 -21.36 -6.96
N HIS A 146 -1.61 -20.10 -6.61
CA HIS A 146 -0.35 -19.41 -6.86
C HIS A 146 0.56 -19.36 -5.62
N TRP A 147 0.23 -20.11 -4.56
CA TRP A 147 1.00 -20.19 -3.32
C TRP A 147 2.49 -20.51 -3.55
N GLU A 148 2.79 -21.30 -4.59
CA GLU A 148 4.16 -21.65 -4.95
C GLU A 148 5.00 -20.43 -5.42
N ALA A 149 4.40 -19.44 -6.06
CA ALA A 149 5.09 -18.18 -6.38
C ALA A 149 5.27 -17.31 -5.13
N TRP A 150 4.32 -17.37 -4.20
CA TRP A 150 4.31 -16.58 -2.98
C TRP A 150 5.32 -17.02 -1.90
N LYS A 151 5.54 -18.34 -1.76
CA LYS A 151 6.56 -18.89 -0.84
C LYS A 151 7.94 -18.35 -1.19
N ASP A 152 8.22 -18.21 -2.48
CA ASP A 152 9.50 -17.74 -2.97
C ASP A 152 9.68 -16.24 -2.70
N VAL A 153 8.71 -15.39 -3.02
CA VAL A 153 8.78 -13.95 -2.67
C VAL A 153 9.06 -13.70 -1.18
N THR A 154 8.43 -14.47 -0.28
CA THR A 154 8.65 -14.33 1.18
C THR A 154 10.05 -14.79 1.60
N LEU A 155 10.59 -15.82 0.95
CA LEU A 155 11.96 -16.31 1.15
C LEU A 155 13.00 -15.36 0.58
N LEU A 156 12.72 -14.74 -0.57
CA LEU A 156 13.61 -13.81 -1.28
C LEU A 156 13.72 -12.49 -0.53
N VAL A 157 12.62 -11.96 0.03
CA VAL A 157 12.62 -10.82 0.97
C VAL A 157 13.52 -11.10 2.19
N LYS A 158 13.53 -12.33 2.71
CA LYS A 158 14.40 -12.72 3.82
C LYS A 158 15.88 -12.87 3.43
N LYS A 159 16.16 -13.19 2.16
CA LYS A 159 17.52 -13.45 1.65
C LYS A 159 18.24 -12.20 1.13
N GLY A 160 17.52 -11.11 0.87
CA GLY A 160 18.12 -9.80 0.59
C GLY A 160 17.93 -9.29 -0.84
N LYS A 161 18.62 -8.18 -1.15
CA LYS A 161 18.40 -7.29 -2.31
C LYS A 161 18.48 -7.95 -3.69
N ASP A 162 19.09 -9.12 -3.85
CA ASP A 162 19.52 -9.55 -5.18
C ASP A 162 18.61 -10.60 -5.86
N GLU A 163 17.63 -11.19 -5.16
CA GLU A 163 16.85 -12.31 -5.72
C GLU A 163 15.33 -12.06 -5.92
N LEU A 164 14.79 -10.85 -5.67
CA LEU A 164 13.35 -10.56 -5.92
C LEU A 164 13.00 -10.35 -7.41
N ASP A 165 13.98 -10.35 -8.30
CA ASP A 165 13.80 -10.16 -9.75
C ASP A 165 13.20 -11.41 -10.45
N ILE A 166 12.81 -12.43 -9.69
CA ILE A 166 12.39 -13.75 -10.19
C ILE A 166 10.87 -13.82 -10.48
N PHE A 167 10.07 -12.80 -10.13
CA PHE A 167 8.60 -12.84 -10.36
C PHE A 167 8.02 -11.53 -10.93
N PRO A 168 8.16 -11.29 -12.25
CA PRO A 168 7.54 -10.15 -12.93
C PRO A 168 6.01 -10.19 -12.92
N GLU A 169 5.41 -11.39 -13.05
CA GLU A 169 3.95 -11.52 -13.19
C GLU A 169 3.23 -11.26 -11.85
N THR A 170 3.71 -11.83 -10.73
CA THR A 170 3.14 -11.59 -9.39
C THR A 170 3.21 -10.10 -9.01
N TYR A 171 4.19 -9.39 -9.56
CA TYR A 171 4.48 -7.98 -9.34
C TYR A 171 3.62 -7.04 -10.20
N GLU A 172 3.41 -7.37 -11.48
CA GLU A 172 2.40 -6.73 -12.34
C GLU A 172 1.02 -6.85 -11.68
N LEU A 173 0.65 -8.05 -11.20
CA LEU A 173 -0.61 -8.29 -10.49
C LEU A 173 -0.79 -7.44 -9.22
N PHE A 174 0.31 -7.16 -8.50
CA PHE A 174 0.30 -6.35 -7.27
C PHE A 174 0.04 -4.86 -7.49
N LEU A 175 0.56 -4.28 -8.58
CA LEU A 175 0.48 -2.84 -8.85
C LEU A 175 -0.57 -2.50 -9.92
N GLN A 176 -0.79 -3.42 -10.85
CA GLN A 176 -1.83 -3.36 -11.86
C GLN A 176 -3.14 -3.94 -11.39
N GLY A 177 -3.21 -4.42 -10.15
CA GLY A 177 -4.39 -5.00 -9.58
C GLY A 177 -5.20 -5.86 -10.57
N GLY A 178 -4.69 -7.06 -10.78
CA GLY A 178 -5.43 -8.19 -11.30
C GLY A 178 -5.12 -9.37 -10.41
N TYR A 179 -6.10 -10.24 -10.18
CA TYR A 179 -6.51 -11.19 -11.22
C TYR A 179 -8.01 -11.02 -11.47
#